data_AF-A0A811Q8S8-F1
#
_entry.id   AF-A0A811Q8S8-F1
#
_cell.length_a   1.000
_cell.length_b   1.000
_cell.length_c   1.000
_cell.angle_alpha   90.00
_cell.angle_beta   90.00
_cell.angle_gamma   90.00
#
_symmetry.space_group_name_H-M   'P 1'
#
loop_
_entity.id
_entity.type
_entity.pdbx_description
1 polymer ?
#
loop_
_entity_poly.entity_id
_entity_poly.type
_entity_poly.pdbx_seq_one_letter_code
_entity_poly.pdbx_strand_id
1 'polypeptide(L)'
;MLPIGYSDWRLVDAKKKMALWDDIKKRFDIDDAALDWVMSSAGAKWKQFKAKLKRQIFDETLTDEQLKNLHDHRIDDDELDSLIKYWRSPESQLKVCSQQPIRSSQGVARSSQGAAGSSQRR
;
A
#
# COMPACT_ATOMS: atom_id res chain seq x y z
N MET A 1 11.38 4.00 -11.29
CA MET A 1 10.86 3.50 -10.00
C MET A 1 10.09 4.60 -9.29
N LEU A 2 9.18 4.25 -8.37
CA LEU A 2 8.45 5.25 -7.59
C LEU A 2 9.29 5.69 -6.39
N PRO A 3 9.37 7.02 -6.13
CA PRO A 3 10.11 7.54 -4.99
C PRO A 3 9.47 7.10 -3.67
N ILE A 4 10.29 6.76 -2.69
CA ILE A 4 9.84 6.33 -1.36
C ILE A 4 9.95 7.43 -0.30
N GLY A 5 10.65 8.52 -0.60
CA GLY A 5 10.86 9.64 0.32
C GLY A 5 9.59 10.39 0.74
N TYR A 6 8.48 10.21 0.00
CA TYR A 6 7.19 10.84 0.34
C TYR A 6 6.54 10.17 1.55
N SER A 7 5.98 10.96 2.47
CA SER A 7 5.26 10.46 3.64
C SER A 7 3.91 9.82 3.28
N ASP A 8 3.23 10.32 2.23
CA ASP A 8 1.92 9.84 1.77
C ASP A 8 1.92 9.60 0.25
N TRP A 9 1.18 8.57 -0.18
CA TRP A 9 0.94 8.26 -1.59
C TRP A 9 0.28 9.42 -2.33
N ARG A 10 -0.54 10.22 -1.65
CA ARG A 10 -1.20 11.39 -2.23
C ARG A 10 -0.21 12.48 -2.65
N LEU A 11 0.93 12.57 -1.98
CA LEU A 11 1.97 13.56 -2.25
C LEU A 11 2.90 13.18 -3.40
N VAL A 12 2.88 11.93 -3.84
CA VAL A 12 3.67 11.48 -5.00
C VAL A 12 3.14 12.16 -6.26
N ASP A 13 4.04 12.78 -7.03
CA ASP A 13 3.73 13.51 -8.25
C ASP A 13 2.86 12.69 -9.22
N ALA A 14 1.82 13.34 -9.76
CA ALA A 14 0.95 12.72 -10.76
C ALA A 14 1.73 12.24 -11.98
N LYS A 15 2.76 12.98 -12.42
CA LYS A 15 3.63 12.58 -13.54
C LYS A 15 4.30 11.23 -13.31
N LYS A 16 4.79 10.96 -12.09
CA LYS A 16 5.44 9.70 -11.74
C LYS A 16 4.44 8.55 -11.66
N LYS A 17 3.22 8.82 -11.21
CA LYS A 17 2.11 7.85 -11.19
C LYS A 17 1.68 7.46 -12.61
N MET A 18 1.58 8.45 -13.51
CA MET A 18 1.24 8.20 -14.92
C MET A 18 2.35 7.48 -15.67
N ALA A 19 3.63 7.79 -15.39
CA ALA A 19 4.74 7.01 -15.96
C ALA A 19 4.67 5.52 -15.54
N LEU A 20 4.29 5.23 -14.28
CA LEU A 20 4.04 3.86 -13.85
C LEU A 20 2.85 3.24 -14.59
N TRP A 21 1.78 3.99 -14.81
CA TRP A 21 0.62 3.52 -15.58
C TRP A 21 1.03 3.12 -17.00
N ASP A 22 1.78 3.98 -17.69
CA ASP A 22 2.26 3.72 -19.05
C ASP A 22 3.15 2.47 -19.09
N ASP A 23 4.03 2.27 -18.11
CA ASP A 23 4.88 1.09 -18.03
C ASP A 23 4.10 -0.20 -17.76
N ILE A 24 2.98 -0.11 -17.03
CA ILE A 24 2.07 -1.24 -16.81
C ILE A 24 1.35 -1.57 -18.13
N LYS A 25 0.80 -0.57 -18.83
CA LYS A 25 0.14 -0.76 -20.13
C LYS A 25 1.06 -1.32 -21.21
N LYS A 26 2.36 -1.00 -21.17
CA LYS A 26 3.34 -1.60 -22.10
C LYS A 26 3.53 -3.10 -21.90
N ARG A 27 3.30 -3.60 -20.68
CA ARG A 27 3.52 -5.02 -20.31
C ARG A 27 2.23 -5.83 -20.31
N PHE A 28 1.10 -5.17 -20.07
CA PHE A 28 -0.20 -5.80 -19.90
C PHE A 28 -1.22 -5.03 -20.73
N ASP A 29 -2.06 -5.76 -21.46
CA ASP A 29 -3.19 -5.18 -22.18
C ASP A 29 -4.32 -4.90 -21.19
N ILE A 30 -4.39 -3.66 -20.70
CA ILE A 30 -5.32 -3.21 -19.67
C ILE A 30 -6.07 -1.99 -20.18
N ASP A 31 -7.39 -2.02 -20.03
CA ASP A 31 -8.30 -0.92 -20.36
C ASP A 31 -8.10 0.29 -19.43
N ASP A 32 -8.27 1.50 -19.97
CA ASP A 32 -8.14 2.74 -19.22
C ASP A 32 -9.17 2.88 -18.09
N ALA A 33 -10.32 2.19 -18.19
CA ALA A 33 -11.29 2.09 -17.11
C ALA A 33 -10.72 1.45 -15.83
N ALA A 34 -9.63 0.67 -15.93
CA ALA A 34 -8.96 0.07 -14.79
C ALA A 34 -7.92 1.00 -14.13
N LEU A 35 -7.67 2.20 -14.67
CA LEU A 35 -6.66 3.13 -14.16
C LEU A 35 -6.80 3.38 -12.66
N ASP A 36 -8.01 3.72 -12.19
CA ASP A 36 -8.26 4.02 -10.78
C ASP A 36 -7.98 2.81 -9.87
N TRP A 37 -8.37 1.62 -10.32
CA TRP A 37 -8.10 0.38 -9.59
C TRP A 37 -6.61 0.05 -9.55
N VAL A 38 -5.90 0.24 -10.66
CA VAL A 38 -4.45 0.01 -10.74
C VAL A 38 -3.69 1.03 -9.89
N MET A 39 -4.05 2.31 -9.94
CA MET A 39 -3.45 3.37 -9.11
C MET A 39 -3.69 3.13 -7.62
N SER A 40 -4.89 2.69 -7.24
CA SER A 40 -5.22 2.32 -5.86
C SER A 40 -4.39 1.12 -5.38
N SER A 41 -4.28 0.10 -6.23
CA SER A 41 -3.50 -1.11 -5.96
C SER A 41 -1.99 -0.82 -5.87
N ALA A 42 -1.48 0.05 -6.74
CA ALA A 42 -0.11 0.53 -6.72
C ALA A 42 0.20 1.29 -5.42
N GLY A 43 -0.70 2.19 -4.99
CA GLY A 43 -0.57 2.89 -3.72
C GLY A 43 -0.56 1.94 -2.51
N ALA A 44 -1.41 0.90 -2.52
CA ALA A 44 -1.43 -0.12 -1.48
C ALA A 44 -0.13 -0.93 -1.43
N LYS A 45 0.38 -1.37 -2.59
CA LYS A 45 1.67 -2.08 -2.70
C LYS A 45 2.84 -1.20 -2.25
N TRP A 46 2.83 0.08 -2.61
CA TRP A 46 3.85 1.05 -2.18
C TRP A 46 3.86 1.23 -0.65
N LYS A 47 2.69 1.36 -0.02
CA LYS A 47 2.57 1.41 1.45
C LYS A 47 3.07 0.11 2.10
N GLN A 48 2.68 -1.04 1.58
CA GLN A 48 3.12 -2.35 2.07
C GLN A 48 4.64 -2.51 1.95
N PHE A 49 5.22 -2.06 0.84
CA PHE A 49 6.65 -2.06 0.64
C PHE A 49 7.37 -1.21 1.69
N LYS A 50 6.90 0.02 1.96
CA LYS A 50 7.45 0.86 3.04
C LYS A 50 7.33 0.22 4.42
N ALA A 51 6.21 -0.44 4.71
CA ALA A 51 6.02 -1.14 5.99
C ALA A 51 6.97 -2.34 6.13
N LYS A 52 7.17 -3.11 5.05
CA LYS A 52 8.14 -4.21 5.00
C LYS A 52 9.57 -3.68 5.16
N LEU A 53 9.90 -2.59 4.46
CA LEU A 53 11.20 -1.92 4.54
C LEU A 53 11.49 -1.47 5.98
N LYS A 54 10.52 -0.81 6.63
CA LYS A 54 10.62 -0.45 8.04
C LYS A 54 10.87 -1.69 8.90
N ARG A 55 10.09 -2.76 8.76
CA ARG A 55 10.28 -3.98 9.56
C ARG A 55 11.64 -4.67 9.33
N GLN A 56 12.22 -4.57 8.14
CA GLN A 56 13.49 -5.23 7.80
C GLN A 56 14.71 -4.43 8.24
N ILE A 57 14.63 -3.10 8.18
CA ILE A 57 15.81 -2.23 8.33
C ILE A 57 15.70 -1.38 9.60
N PHE A 58 14.50 -0.93 9.97
CA PHE A 58 14.30 -0.08 11.13
C PHE A 58 14.40 -0.91 12.41
N ASP A 59 15.63 -0.97 12.92
CA ASP A 59 15.95 -1.35 14.28
C ASP A 59 16.40 -0.08 15.01
N GLU A 60 15.76 0.24 16.14
CA GLU A 60 16.11 1.42 16.94
C GLU A 60 17.53 1.36 17.50
N THR A 61 18.09 0.14 17.57
CA THR A 61 19.44 -0.12 18.09
C THR A 61 20.54 0.05 17.06
N LEU A 62 20.20 0.14 15.76
CA LEU A 62 21.18 0.27 14.68
C LEU A 62 21.43 1.73 14.28
N THR A 63 22.68 1.99 13.87
CA THR A 63 23.11 3.32 13.39
C THR A 63 22.70 3.50 11.93
N ASP A 64 22.45 4.74 11.51
CA ASP A 64 21.95 5.06 10.17
C ASP A 64 22.84 4.49 9.04
N GLU A 65 24.16 4.41 9.26
CA GLU A 65 25.12 3.77 8.35
C GLU A 65 24.95 2.24 8.25
N GLN A 66 24.57 1.58 9.34
CA GLN A 66 24.27 0.14 9.35
C GLN A 66 22.92 -0.12 8.66
N LEU A 67 21.94 0.76 8.84
CA LEU A 67 20.68 0.70 8.09
C LEU A 67 20.91 0.83 6.57
N LYS A 68 21.83 1.73 6.14
CA LYS A 68 22.22 1.91 4.74
C LYS A 68 22.97 0.71 4.13
N ASN A 69 23.54 -0.17 4.95
CA ASN A 69 24.18 -1.38 4.45
C ASN A 69 23.22 -2.58 4.43
N LEU A 70 22.06 -2.48 5.10
CA LEU A 70 21.05 -3.53 5.17
C LEU A 70 19.99 -3.42 4.06
N HIS A 71 19.84 -2.27 3.42
CA HIS A 71 18.91 -2.15 2.31
C HIS A 71 19.50 -2.71 1.02
N ASP A 72 18.64 -3.38 0.25
CA ASP A 72 18.94 -3.81 -1.11
C ASP A 72 19.17 -2.55 -1.98
N HIS A 73 20.17 -2.55 -2.88
CA HIS A 73 20.60 -1.43 -3.76
C HIS A 73 19.52 -0.89 -4.73
N ARG A 74 18.25 -1.24 -4.49
CA ARG A 74 17.06 -0.86 -5.22
C ARG A 74 16.53 0.52 -4.81
N ILE A 75 17.03 1.07 -3.71
CA ILE A 75 16.63 2.36 -3.14
C ILE A 75 17.86 3.24 -3.06
N ASP A 76 17.69 4.49 -3.46
CA ASP A 76 18.72 5.52 -3.34
C ASP A 76 18.97 5.90 -1.86
N ASP A 77 20.23 6.09 -1.49
CA ASP A 77 20.63 6.33 -0.10
C ASP A 77 20.05 7.62 0.47
N ASP A 78 19.85 8.65 -0.36
CA ASP A 78 19.28 9.95 0.06
C ASP A 78 17.78 9.83 0.35
N GLU A 79 17.06 9.02 -0.43
CA GLU A 79 15.65 8.71 -0.18
C GLU A 79 15.48 7.90 1.11
N LEU A 80 16.39 6.96 1.37
CA LEU A 80 16.38 6.17 2.60
C LEU A 80 16.70 7.02 3.83
N ASP A 81 17.69 7.91 3.74
CA ASP A 81 18.08 8.82 4.82
C ASP A 81 16.91 9.73 5.25
N SER A 82 16.22 10.30 4.25
CA SER A 82 15.00 11.09 4.47
C SER A 82 13.90 10.27 5.15
N LEU A 83 13.78 9.00 4.81
CA LEU A 83 12.79 8.10 5.38
C LEU A 83 13.11 7.65 6.81
N ILE A 84 14.38 7.39 7.13
CA ILE A 84 14.84 7.07 8.49
C ILE A 84 14.59 8.25 9.41
N LYS A 85 14.92 9.48 8.97
CA LYS A 85 14.60 10.71 9.70
C LYS A 85 13.10 10.84 9.98
N TYR A 86 12.26 10.53 8.98
CA TYR A 86 10.81 10.51 9.17
C TYR A 86 10.35 9.45 10.19
N TRP A 87 10.95 8.25 10.18
CA TRP A 87 10.60 7.18 11.14
C TRP A 87 11.07 7.45 12.57
N ARG A 88 12.17 8.19 12.76
CA ARG A 88 12.60 8.64 14.09
C ARG A 88 11.80 9.85 14.59
N SER A 89 11.09 10.56 13.70
CA SER A 89 10.23 11.68 14.09
C SER A 89 8.97 11.22 14.87
N PRO A 90 8.56 11.96 15.92
CA PRO A 90 7.41 11.62 16.76
C PRO A 90 6.07 11.54 16.00
N GLU A 91 5.92 12.25 14.87
CA GLU A 91 4.72 12.14 14.01
C GLU A 91 4.47 10.72 13.47
N SER A 92 5.53 9.95 13.24
CA SER A 92 5.42 8.60 12.70
C SER A 92 5.06 7.56 13.77
N GLN A 93 5.45 7.81 15.03
CA GLN A 93 5.13 6.97 16.17
C GLN A 93 3.63 7.07 16.54
N LEU A 94 3.05 8.27 16.38
CA LEU A 94 1.62 8.50 16.64
C LEU A 94 0.68 7.75 15.68
N LYS A 95 1.11 7.48 14.44
CA LYS A 95 0.29 6.76 13.43
C LYS A 95 0.21 5.25 13.66
N VAL A 96 1.09 4.66 14.47
CA VAL A 96 1.04 3.22 14.79
C VAL A 96 -0.18 2.91 15.67
N CYS A 97 -0.63 3.85 16.51
CA CYS A 97 -1.71 3.65 17.46
C CYS A 97 -3.13 3.67 16.83
N SER A 98 -3.30 4.17 15.60
CA SER A 98 -4.62 4.28 14.95
C SER A 98 -4.96 3.16 13.95
N GLN A 99 -3.99 2.31 13.57
CA GLN A 99 -4.25 1.16 12.70
C GLN A 99 -4.69 -0.06 13.55
N GLN A 100 -5.90 0.02 14.11
CA GLN A 100 -6.58 -1.19 14.57
C GLN A 100 -6.82 -2.14 13.38
N PRO A 101 -6.69 -3.46 13.56
CA PRO A 101 -6.83 -4.42 12.46
C PRO A 101 -8.28 -4.50 11.99
N ILE A 102 -8.62 -3.77 10.92
CA ILE A 102 -9.89 -3.94 10.20
C ILE A 102 -9.74 -5.09 9.20
N ARG A 103 -9.62 -6.32 9.71
CA ARG A 103 -9.90 -7.53 8.93
C ARG A 103 -10.73 -8.50 9.77
N SER A 104 -11.88 -8.03 10.21
CA SER A 104 -12.96 -8.90 10.64
C SER A 104 -13.69 -9.39 9.39
N SER A 105 -13.63 -10.68 9.15
CA SER A 105 -14.20 -11.41 8.03
C SER A 105 -15.59 -10.93 7.61
N GLN A 106 -15.75 -10.53 6.35
CA GLN A 106 -17.07 -10.49 5.72
C GLN A 106 -17.57 -11.92 5.55
N GLY A 107 -18.33 -12.41 6.54
CA GLY A 107 -19.19 -13.58 6.37
C GLY A 107 -20.28 -13.22 5.38
N VAL A 108 -20.23 -13.81 4.19
CA VAL A 108 -21.23 -13.60 3.14
C VAL A 108 -22.57 -14.21 3.60
N ALA A 109 -23.54 -13.37 3.96
CA ALA A 109 -24.92 -13.81 4.15
C ALA A 109 -25.57 -13.90 2.77
N ARG A 110 -25.61 -15.10 2.18
CA ARG A 110 -26.41 -15.39 0.99
C ARG A 110 -27.87 -15.60 1.43
N SER A 111 -28.66 -14.54 1.32
CA SER A 111 -30.12 -14.65 1.36
C SER A 111 -30.61 -15.30 0.06
N SER A 112 -31.07 -16.54 0.13
CA SER A 112 -31.84 -17.17 -0.95
C SER A 112 -33.34 -17.06 -0.63
N GLN A 113 -33.99 -16.07 -1.24
CA GLN A 113 -35.44 -16.08 -1.44
C GLN A 113 -35.76 -16.75 -2.79
N GLY A 114 -36.75 -17.64 -2.77
CA GLY A 114 -37.43 -18.21 -3.94
C GLY A 114 -38.49 -19.19 -3.41
N ALA A 115 -39.71 -18.74 -3.10
CA ALA A 115 -40.84 -18.52 -4.01
C ALA A 115 -41.37 -19.81 -4.64
N ALA A 116 -42.57 -20.23 -4.21
CA ALA A 116 -43.69 -20.80 -4.99
C ALA A 116 -44.44 -21.89 -4.20
N GLY A 117 -45.77 -21.78 -4.15
CA GLY A 117 -46.61 -22.92 -3.74
C GLY A 117 -47.92 -22.57 -3.05
N SER A 118 -48.74 -21.72 -3.66
CA SER A 118 -50.17 -21.64 -3.38
C SER A 118 -50.82 -23.02 -3.59
N SER A 119 -51.51 -23.56 -2.59
CA SER A 119 -52.58 -24.53 -2.86
C SER A 119 -53.57 -24.63 -1.72
N GLN A 120 -54.81 -24.91 -2.11
CA GLN A 120 -56.05 -24.50 -1.51
C GLN A 120 -56.82 -25.70 -0.92
N ARG A 121 -57.70 -25.41 0.05
CA ARG A 121 -58.89 -26.17 0.51
C ARG A 121 -58.66 -27.53 1.21
N ARG A 122 -59.18 -27.60 2.45
CA ARG A 122 -60.45 -28.28 2.73
C ARG A 122 -61.14 -27.63 3.93
#